data_AF-A0A7J4PNS9-F1
#
_entry.id   AF-A0A7J4PNS9-F1
#
_cell.length_a   1.000
_cell.length_b   1.000
_cell.length_c   1.000
_cell.angle_alpha   90.00
_cell.angle_beta   90.00
_cell.angle_gamma   90.00
#
_symmetry.space_group_name_H-M   'P 1'
#
loop_
_entity.id
_entity.type
_entity.pdbx_description
1 polymer ?
#
loop_
_entity_poly.entity_id
_entity_poly.type
_entity_poly.pdbx_seq_one_letter_code
_entity_poly.pdbx_strand_id
1 'polypeptide(L)'
;MKTSPDRVAQAAQLAMLIELSSTPKPGNVDRGHDFDEIKFHHFLISAVAAYPAFRDAALGSKSPGTLIRRAVSSWKSWGLFQNTHFGTVALLVPLAVAAGRNGDLKGEVARVLEETTAEDAVEFYAAFKIAGARVADVEDLCLKDPASLNRVRSEGKTLLDLMRLSQGHDLVAREW
;
A
#
# COMPACT_ATOMS: atom_id res chain seq x y z
N MET A 1 -22.60 -13.98 5.88
CA MET A 1 -22.64 -13.94 4.40
C MET A 1 -21.22 -13.69 3.92
N LYS A 2 -20.67 -14.50 3.00
CA LYS A 2 -19.32 -14.30 2.45
C LYS A 2 -19.28 -13.00 1.66
N THR A 3 -18.40 -12.07 2.02
CA THR A 3 -18.24 -10.81 1.29
C THR A 3 -17.65 -11.13 -0.07
N SER A 4 -18.27 -10.69 -1.16
CA SER A 4 -17.72 -10.94 -2.49
C SER A 4 -16.40 -10.18 -2.68
N PRO A 5 -15.44 -10.70 -3.45
CA PRO A 5 -14.18 -10.00 -3.73
C PRO A 5 -14.39 -8.61 -4.31
N ASP A 6 -15.39 -8.45 -5.19
CA ASP A 6 -15.79 -7.15 -5.73
C ASP A 6 -16.30 -6.21 -4.64
N ARG A 7 -17.05 -6.69 -3.64
CA ARG A 7 -17.52 -5.84 -2.52
C ARG A 7 -16.36 -5.37 -1.63
N VAL A 8 -15.35 -6.22 -1.41
CA VAL A 8 -14.13 -5.83 -0.69
C VAL A 8 -13.36 -4.77 -1.48
N ALA A 9 -13.17 -4.98 -2.78
CA ALA A 9 -12.47 -4.02 -3.65
C ALA A 9 -13.19 -2.67 -3.73
N GLN A 10 -14.53 -2.68 -3.85
CA GLN A 10 -15.36 -1.48 -3.81
C GLN A 10 -15.23 -0.74 -2.47
N ALA A 11 -15.20 -1.46 -1.34
CA ALA A 11 -15.03 -0.85 -0.03
C ALA A 11 -13.65 -0.19 0.13
N ALA A 12 -12.58 -0.86 -0.30
CA ALA A 12 -11.23 -0.29 -0.29
C ALA A 12 -11.11 0.95 -1.19
N GLN A 13 -11.65 0.89 -2.42
CA GLN A 13 -11.70 2.05 -3.32
C GLN A 13 -12.53 3.19 -2.73
N LEU A 14 -13.70 2.90 -2.15
CA LEU A 14 -14.53 3.91 -1.50
C LEU A 14 -13.80 4.57 -0.33
N ALA A 15 -13.04 3.82 0.46
CA ALA A 15 -12.21 4.37 1.53
C ALA A 15 -11.19 5.39 0.99
N MET A 16 -10.51 5.08 -0.11
CA MET A 16 -9.60 6.03 -0.78
C MET A 16 -10.31 7.30 -1.26
N LEU A 17 -11.53 7.15 -1.83
CA LEU A 17 -12.31 8.29 -2.31
C LEU A 17 -12.85 9.17 -1.18
N ILE A 18 -13.25 8.57 -0.05
CA ILE A 18 -13.68 9.30 1.16
C ILE A 18 -12.48 10.05 1.74
N GLU A 19 -11.32 9.39 1.85
CA GLU A 19 -10.08 10.03 2.28
C GLU A 19 -9.75 11.26 1.41
N LEU A 20 -9.77 11.09 0.08
CA LEU A 20 -9.53 12.17 -0.88
C LEU A 20 -10.56 13.30 -0.79
N SER A 21 -11.81 12.97 -0.45
CA SER A 21 -12.89 13.96 -0.35
C SER A 21 -12.89 14.74 0.96
N SER A 22 -12.06 14.36 1.94
CA SER A 22 -11.87 15.12 3.17
C SER A 22 -11.07 16.41 2.91
N THR A 23 -11.36 17.48 3.63
CA THR A 23 -10.65 18.76 3.53
C THR A 23 -10.53 19.38 4.93
N PRO A 24 -9.32 19.53 5.49
CA PRO A 24 -8.04 19.08 4.91
C PRO A 24 -7.91 17.55 4.90
N LYS A 25 -7.28 16.99 3.87
CA LYS A 25 -6.89 15.56 3.85
C LYS A 25 -5.59 15.35 4.64
N PRO A 26 -5.42 14.23 5.36
CA PRO A 26 -4.10 13.80 5.82
C PRO A 26 -3.12 13.66 4.65
N GLY A 27 -2.12 14.54 4.59
CA GLY A 27 -1.19 14.66 3.46
C GLY A 27 -1.23 16.04 2.82
N ASN A 28 -0.77 16.14 1.57
CA ASN A 28 -0.50 17.44 0.95
C ASN A 28 -1.48 17.84 -0.17
N VAL A 29 -2.29 16.91 -0.71
CA VAL A 29 -3.20 17.18 -1.84
C VAL A 29 -4.64 16.89 -1.44
N ASP A 30 -5.51 17.89 -1.58
CA ASP A 30 -6.96 17.80 -1.39
C ASP A 30 -7.69 18.80 -2.31
N ARG A 31 -9.00 18.97 -2.15
CA ARG A 31 -9.80 19.89 -2.98
C ARG A 31 -9.34 21.35 -2.90
N GLY A 32 -8.72 21.76 -1.80
CA GLY A 32 -8.24 23.11 -1.56
C GLY A 32 -6.75 23.31 -1.86
N HIS A 33 -6.00 22.23 -2.08
CA HIS A 33 -4.54 22.25 -2.22
C HIS A 33 -4.07 21.33 -3.35
N ASP A 34 -3.73 21.92 -4.49
CA ASP A 34 -3.07 21.27 -5.62
C ASP A 34 -1.59 21.73 -5.70
N PHE A 35 -0.72 20.89 -6.29
CA PHE A 35 0.61 21.28 -6.75
C PHE A 35 0.70 21.22 -8.28
N ASP A 36 1.71 21.84 -8.86
CA ASP A 36 1.89 21.89 -10.32
C ASP A 36 1.95 20.49 -10.96
N GLU A 37 2.66 19.57 -10.30
CA GLU A 37 2.92 18.21 -10.80
C GLU A 37 1.92 17.16 -10.29
N ILE A 38 1.16 17.47 -9.23
CA ILE A 38 0.22 16.52 -8.63
C ILE A 38 -1.04 17.19 -8.11
N LYS A 39 -2.19 16.73 -8.62
CA LYS A 39 -3.50 17.37 -8.43
C LYS A 39 -4.56 16.39 -7.98
N PHE A 40 -5.67 16.90 -7.44
CA PHE A 40 -6.81 16.12 -6.97
C PHE A 40 -7.26 15.01 -7.94
N HIS A 41 -7.34 15.31 -9.23
CA HIS A 41 -7.82 14.32 -10.22
C HIS A 41 -6.82 13.16 -10.45
N HIS A 42 -5.52 13.34 -10.20
CA HIS A 42 -4.56 12.22 -10.21
C HIS A 42 -4.91 11.19 -9.13
N PHE A 43 -5.34 11.67 -7.95
CA PHE A 43 -5.79 10.79 -6.87
C PHE A 43 -7.09 10.06 -7.24
N LEU A 44 -8.07 10.73 -7.87
CA LEU A 44 -9.27 10.06 -8.38
C LEU A 44 -8.92 8.91 -9.34
N ILE A 45 -8.03 9.16 -10.30
CA ILE A 45 -7.60 8.17 -11.29
C ILE A 45 -6.90 7.00 -10.60
N SER A 46 -5.98 7.25 -9.67
CA SER A 46 -5.27 6.19 -8.95
C SER A 46 -6.17 5.33 -8.05
N ALA A 47 -7.25 5.89 -7.48
CA ALA A 47 -8.25 5.13 -6.74
C ALA A 47 -9.03 4.16 -7.66
N VAL A 48 -9.31 4.57 -8.89
CA VAL A 48 -9.87 3.68 -9.93
C VAL A 48 -8.87 2.59 -10.32
N ALA A 49 -7.61 2.99 -10.56
CA ALA A 49 -6.55 2.09 -11.00
C ALA A 49 -6.17 1.01 -9.96
N ALA A 50 -6.44 1.24 -8.67
CA ALA A 50 -6.16 0.29 -7.59
C ALA A 50 -7.19 -0.84 -7.47
N TYR A 51 -8.40 -0.68 -8.02
CA TYR A 51 -9.50 -1.66 -7.88
C TYR A 51 -9.10 -3.11 -8.21
N PRO A 52 -8.42 -3.41 -9.34
CA PRO A 52 -8.09 -4.78 -9.68
C PRO A 52 -7.15 -5.44 -8.65
N ALA A 53 -6.25 -4.66 -8.04
CA ALA A 53 -5.34 -5.17 -7.01
C ALA A 53 -6.10 -5.54 -5.73
N PHE A 54 -7.07 -4.72 -5.28
CA PHE A 54 -7.89 -5.06 -4.12
C PHE A 54 -8.80 -6.26 -4.37
N ARG A 55 -9.31 -6.40 -5.59
CA ARG A 55 -10.10 -7.58 -5.96
C ARG A 55 -9.27 -8.86 -5.91
N ASP A 56 -8.06 -8.82 -6.45
CA ASP A 56 -7.12 -9.95 -6.43
C ASP A 56 -6.61 -10.25 -5.01
N ALA A 57 -6.49 -9.23 -4.16
CA ALA A 57 -6.23 -9.37 -2.73
C ALA A 57 -7.35 -10.15 -2.04
N ALA A 58 -8.60 -9.76 -2.24
CA ALA A 58 -9.76 -10.43 -1.66
C ALA A 58 -9.99 -11.85 -2.22
N LEU A 59 -9.47 -12.16 -3.40
CA LEU A 59 -9.41 -13.52 -3.94
C LEU A 59 -8.29 -14.37 -3.35
N GLY A 60 -7.33 -13.78 -2.64
CA GLY A 60 -6.12 -14.46 -2.16
C GLY A 60 -5.21 -14.92 -3.31
N SER A 61 -5.23 -14.23 -4.45
CA SER A 61 -4.53 -14.70 -5.67
C SER A 61 -3.02 -14.47 -5.67
N LYS A 62 -2.53 -13.55 -4.83
CA LYS A 62 -1.12 -13.12 -4.74
C LYS A 62 -0.81 -12.62 -3.33
N SER A 63 0.48 -12.53 -3.00
CA SER A 63 0.95 -12.04 -1.70
C SER A 63 0.77 -10.51 -1.56
N PRO A 64 0.72 -9.97 -0.32
CA PRO A 64 0.51 -8.53 -0.09
C PRO A 64 1.52 -7.63 -0.80
N GLY A 65 2.82 -7.92 -0.74
CA GLY A 65 3.86 -7.10 -1.38
C GLY A 65 3.70 -7.06 -2.90
N THR A 66 3.40 -8.21 -3.51
CA THR A 66 3.12 -8.31 -4.96
C THR A 66 1.92 -7.45 -5.36
N LEU A 67 0.86 -7.45 -4.55
CA LEU A 67 -0.36 -6.69 -4.81
C LEU A 67 -0.17 -5.19 -4.62
N ILE A 68 0.62 -4.78 -3.62
CA ILE A 68 1.04 -3.39 -3.43
C ILE A 68 1.81 -2.91 -4.67
N ARG A 69 2.83 -3.66 -5.12
CA ARG A 69 3.59 -3.29 -6.32
C ARG A 69 2.70 -3.22 -7.55
N ARG A 70 1.76 -4.15 -7.72
CA ARG A 70 0.83 -4.15 -8.86
C ARG A 70 -0.09 -2.93 -8.84
N ALA A 71 -0.62 -2.55 -7.69
CA ALA A 71 -1.46 -1.36 -7.54
C ALA A 71 -0.69 -0.08 -7.91
N VAL A 72 0.57 0.03 -7.50
CA VAL A 72 1.43 1.18 -7.84
C VAL A 72 1.84 1.15 -9.32
N SER A 73 2.17 -0.03 -9.85
CA SER A 73 2.59 -0.19 -11.25
C SER A 73 1.48 0.16 -12.24
N SER A 74 0.20 0.05 -11.86
CA SER A 74 -0.92 0.40 -12.73
C SER A 74 -1.00 1.90 -13.02
N TRP A 75 -0.44 2.76 -12.16
CA TRP A 75 -0.45 4.21 -12.33
C TRP A 75 0.09 4.67 -13.69
N LYS A 76 1.17 4.03 -14.16
CA LYS A 76 1.78 4.35 -15.45
C LYS A 76 0.84 4.14 -16.64
N SER A 77 -0.03 3.12 -16.61
CA SER A 77 -0.99 2.90 -17.70
C SER A 77 -2.09 3.97 -17.75
N TRP A 78 -2.22 4.75 -16.68
CA TRP A 78 -3.14 5.88 -16.55
C TRP A 78 -2.43 7.25 -16.67
N GLY A 79 -1.15 7.27 -17.06
CA GLY A 79 -0.38 8.50 -17.21
C GLY A 79 0.02 9.17 -15.89
N LEU A 80 0.00 8.42 -14.78
CA LEU A 80 0.39 8.92 -13.46
C LEU A 80 1.84 8.51 -13.15
N PHE A 81 2.66 9.47 -12.71
CA PHE A 81 4.09 9.27 -12.44
C PHE A 81 4.52 9.71 -11.03
N GLN A 82 3.62 10.33 -10.27
CA GLN A 82 3.87 10.85 -8.93
C GLN A 82 3.17 9.96 -7.88
N ASN A 83 3.69 9.98 -6.66
CA ASN A 83 3.06 9.29 -5.54
C ASN A 83 1.67 9.87 -5.25
N THR A 84 0.63 9.06 -5.45
CA THR A 84 -0.75 9.39 -5.07
C THR A 84 -1.12 8.66 -3.78
N HIS A 85 -1.28 7.33 -3.85
CA HIS A 85 -1.84 6.53 -2.76
C HIS A 85 -0.92 5.40 -2.27
N PHE A 86 0.41 5.55 -2.34
CA PHE A 86 1.32 4.46 -1.93
C PHE A 86 1.06 3.98 -0.50
N GLY A 87 1.00 4.90 0.46
CA GLY A 87 0.72 4.59 1.87
C GLY A 87 -0.67 3.98 2.07
N THR A 88 -1.71 4.56 1.46
CA THR A 88 -3.08 4.05 1.54
C THR A 88 -3.19 2.64 0.95
N VAL A 89 -2.54 2.36 -0.18
CA VAL A 89 -2.47 1.02 -0.78
C VAL A 89 -1.77 0.04 0.16
N ALA A 90 -0.66 0.44 0.80
CA ALA A 90 0.05 -0.40 1.75
C ALA A 90 -0.84 -0.81 2.94
N LEU A 91 -1.69 0.08 3.44
CA LEU A 91 -2.65 -0.24 4.51
C LEU A 91 -3.81 -1.11 4.04
N LEU A 92 -4.39 -0.80 2.86
CA LEU A 92 -5.62 -1.43 2.41
C LEU A 92 -5.42 -2.82 1.80
N VAL A 93 -4.24 -3.14 1.24
CA VAL A 93 -3.99 -4.46 0.64
C VAL A 93 -4.10 -5.59 1.69
N PRO A 94 -3.41 -5.56 2.84
CA PRO A 94 -3.56 -6.59 3.88
C PRO A 94 -5.01 -6.72 4.39
N LEU A 95 -5.71 -5.59 4.56
CA LEU A 95 -7.13 -5.57 4.94
C LEU A 95 -8.02 -6.28 3.91
N ALA A 96 -7.76 -6.05 2.61
CA ALA A 96 -8.51 -6.69 1.54
C ALA A 96 -8.26 -8.21 1.49
N VAL A 97 -7.01 -8.65 1.71
CA VAL A 97 -6.68 -10.08 1.82
C VAL A 97 -7.44 -10.71 3.00
N ALA A 98 -7.37 -10.08 4.18
CA ALA A 98 -8.03 -10.57 5.39
C ALA A 98 -9.55 -10.66 5.23
N ALA A 99 -10.17 -9.63 4.64
CA ALA A 99 -11.61 -9.62 4.34
C ALA A 99 -12.02 -10.76 3.39
N GLY A 100 -11.14 -11.17 2.47
CA GLY A 100 -11.35 -12.31 1.58
C GLY A 100 -11.37 -13.68 2.28
N ARG A 101 -10.67 -13.82 3.42
CA ARG A 101 -10.58 -15.07 4.21
C ARG A 101 -11.86 -15.41 4.97
N ASN A 102 -12.78 -14.46 5.13
CA ASN A 102 -14.07 -14.62 5.84
C ASN A 102 -13.97 -15.07 7.31
N GLY A 103 -12.88 -14.74 7.99
CA GLY A 103 -12.74 -14.86 9.44
C GLY A 103 -13.10 -13.56 10.18
N ASP A 104 -12.79 -13.50 11.48
CA ASP A 104 -12.77 -12.23 12.21
C ASP A 104 -11.73 -11.30 11.56
N LEU A 105 -12.15 -10.12 11.09
CA LEU A 105 -11.28 -9.26 10.29
C LEU A 105 -10.00 -8.88 11.05
N LYS A 106 -10.11 -8.57 12.35
CA LYS A 106 -8.95 -8.17 13.15
C LYS A 106 -7.94 -9.32 13.28
N GLY A 107 -8.41 -10.52 13.61
CA GLY A 107 -7.58 -11.71 13.68
C GLY A 107 -6.97 -12.09 12.33
N GLU A 108 -7.74 -12.01 11.24
CA GLU A 108 -7.25 -12.33 9.90
C GLU A 108 -6.23 -11.31 9.39
N VAL A 109 -6.37 -10.02 9.71
CA VAL A 109 -5.34 -9.02 9.40
C VAL A 109 -4.04 -9.37 10.11
N ALA A 110 -4.07 -9.63 11.41
CA ALA A 110 -2.87 -10.01 12.16
C ALA A 110 -2.15 -11.21 11.51
N ARG A 111 -2.90 -12.25 11.13
CA ARG A 111 -2.34 -13.42 10.41
C ARG A 111 -1.74 -13.04 9.06
N VAL A 112 -2.42 -12.22 8.26
CA VAL A 112 -1.89 -11.78 6.95
C VAL A 112 -0.57 -11.03 7.11
N LEU A 113 -0.45 -10.19 8.14
CA LEU A 113 0.77 -9.44 8.41
C LEU A 113 1.91 -10.37 8.88
N GLU A 114 1.62 -11.29 9.81
CA GLU A 114 2.57 -12.29 10.29
C GLU A 114 3.04 -13.26 9.21
N GLU A 115 2.21 -13.53 8.20
CA GLU A 115 2.51 -14.39 7.07
C GLU A 115 3.31 -13.68 5.96
N THR A 116 3.60 -12.38 6.08
CA THR A 116 4.41 -11.67 5.07
C THR A 116 5.82 -12.22 5.02
N THR A 117 6.43 -12.15 3.83
CA THR A 117 7.72 -12.76 3.54
C THR A 117 8.78 -11.74 3.18
N ALA A 118 10.05 -12.18 3.07
CA ALA A 118 11.11 -11.35 2.54
C ALA A 118 10.88 -10.95 1.07
N GLU A 119 10.17 -11.76 0.29
CA GLU A 119 9.81 -11.37 -1.07
C GLU A 119 8.71 -10.29 -1.07
N ASP A 120 7.78 -10.31 -0.10
CA ASP A 120 6.84 -9.21 0.08
C ASP A 120 7.56 -7.88 0.41
N ALA A 121 8.59 -7.95 1.24
CA ALA A 121 9.46 -6.81 1.53
C ALA A 121 10.16 -6.29 0.27
N VAL A 122 10.71 -7.18 -0.56
CA VAL A 122 11.35 -6.77 -1.83
C VAL A 122 10.37 -6.15 -2.81
N GLU A 123 9.17 -6.73 -2.95
CA GLU A 123 8.12 -6.19 -3.82
C GLU A 123 7.66 -4.81 -3.31
N PHE A 124 7.65 -4.59 -1.98
CA PHE A 124 7.38 -3.29 -1.36
C PHE A 124 8.47 -2.26 -1.69
N TYR A 125 9.76 -2.62 -1.65
CA TYR A 125 10.85 -1.75 -2.11
C TYR A 125 10.69 -1.36 -3.59
N ALA A 126 10.33 -2.32 -4.44
CA ALA A 126 10.07 -2.05 -5.85
C ALA A 126 8.85 -1.12 -6.04
N ALA A 127 7.79 -1.31 -5.25
CA ALA A 127 6.63 -0.43 -5.23
C ALA A 127 7.00 1.00 -4.79
N PHE A 128 7.79 1.15 -3.72
CA PHE A 128 8.31 2.43 -3.25
C PHE A 128 9.07 3.18 -4.34
N LYS A 129 9.98 2.47 -5.03
CA LYS A 129 10.76 3.04 -6.14
C LYS A 129 9.89 3.52 -7.30
N ILE A 130 8.83 2.78 -7.65
CA ILE A 130 7.89 3.17 -8.71
C ILE A 130 7.05 4.38 -8.26
N ALA A 131 6.61 4.40 -7.00
CA ALA A 131 5.80 5.48 -6.47
C ALA A 131 6.55 6.82 -6.38
N GLY A 132 7.88 6.78 -6.19
CA GLY A 132 8.67 7.98 -5.89
C GLY A 132 8.22 8.62 -4.57
N ALA A 133 7.79 7.79 -3.60
CA ALA A 133 7.33 8.26 -2.31
C ALA A 133 8.49 8.87 -1.49
N ARG A 134 8.16 9.79 -0.59
CA ARG A 134 9.12 10.35 0.37
C ARG A 134 9.02 9.59 1.67
N VAL A 135 10.16 9.19 2.21
CA VAL A 135 10.29 8.59 3.55
C VAL A 135 11.42 9.27 4.30
N ALA A 136 11.35 9.22 5.62
CA ALA A 136 12.40 9.69 6.51
C ALA A 136 13.73 8.99 6.17
N ASP A 137 14.84 9.68 6.43
CA ASP A 137 16.15 9.04 6.35
C ASP A 137 16.35 8.17 7.58
N VAL A 138 16.73 6.92 7.35
CA VAL A 138 16.95 5.89 8.38
C VAL A 138 18.32 5.27 8.19
N GLU A 139 18.96 4.88 9.29
CA GLU A 139 20.30 4.31 9.28
C GLU A 139 20.32 2.85 8.82
N ASP A 140 19.25 2.09 9.04
CA ASP A 140 19.16 0.67 8.71
C ASP A 140 18.01 0.38 7.75
N LEU A 141 18.26 -0.53 6.80
CA LEU A 141 17.31 -0.99 5.77
C LEU A 141 16.53 0.15 5.10
N CYS A 142 17.25 1.17 4.64
CA CYS A 142 16.66 2.34 3.99
C CYS A 142 16.06 1.99 2.63
N LEU A 143 14.80 2.38 2.39
CA LEU A 143 14.12 2.17 1.11
C LEU A 143 14.83 2.85 -0.09
N LYS A 144 15.69 3.84 0.17
CA LYS A 144 16.48 4.56 -0.83
C LYS A 144 17.80 3.85 -1.18
N ASP A 145 18.25 2.92 -0.35
CA ASP A 145 19.53 2.22 -0.51
C ASP A 145 19.36 0.86 -1.20
N PRO A 146 19.93 0.65 -2.40
CA PRO A 146 19.90 -0.65 -3.08
C PRO A 146 20.56 -1.78 -2.29
N ALA A 147 21.54 -1.51 -1.43
CA ALA A 147 22.20 -2.55 -0.64
C ALA A 147 21.27 -3.13 0.44
N SER A 148 20.32 -2.33 0.92
CA SER A 148 19.29 -2.75 1.86
C SER A 148 18.44 -3.90 1.30
N LEU A 149 18.16 -3.93 0.00
CA LEU A 149 17.37 -5.00 -0.63
C LEU A 149 18.09 -6.36 -0.58
N ASN A 150 19.42 -6.37 -0.75
CA ASN A 150 20.21 -7.59 -0.61
C ASN A 150 20.20 -8.10 0.82
N ARG A 151 20.31 -7.19 1.80
CA ARG A 151 20.24 -7.52 3.22
C ARG A 151 18.88 -8.07 3.63
N VAL A 152 17.79 -7.45 3.18
CA VAL A 152 16.41 -7.94 3.38
C VAL A 152 16.29 -9.40 2.95
N ARG A 153 16.81 -9.74 1.77
CA ARG A 153 16.79 -11.13 1.28
C ARG A 153 17.70 -12.06 2.07
N SER A 154 18.95 -11.67 2.33
CA SER A 154 19.92 -12.55 3.01
C SER A 154 19.58 -12.79 4.47
N GLU A 155 19.01 -11.79 5.14
CA GLU A 155 18.61 -11.86 6.54
C GLU A 155 17.16 -12.36 6.72
N GLY A 156 16.43 -12.59 5.62
CA GLY A 156 15.05 -13.09 5.65
C GLY A 156 14.05 -12.12 6.30
N LYS A 157 14.29 -10.80 6.22
CA LYS A 157 13.43 -9.78 6.85
C LYS A 157 12.09 -9.69 6.13
N THR A 158 11.00 -9.94 6.85
CA THR A 158 9.65 -9.88 6.31
C THR A 158 9.19 -8.44 6.10
N LEU A 159 8.09 -8.25 5.36
CA LEU A 159 7.49 -6.91 5.23
C LEU A 159 7.04 -6.36 6.59
N LEU A 160 6.48 -7.21 7.46
CA LEU A 160 6.13 -6.81 8.82
C LEU A 160 7.36 -6.37 9.64
N ASP A 161 8.51 -7.04 9.50
CA ASP A 161 9.74 -6.63 10.19
C ASP A 161 10.18 -5.22 9.76
N LEU A 162 10.10 -4.90 8.46
CA LEU A 162 10.42 -3.56 7.96
C LEU A 162 9.50 -2.48 8.53
N MET A 163 8.20 -2.77 8.60
CA MET A 163 7.22 -1.84 9.17
C MET A 163 7.49 -1.62 10.66
N ARG A 164 7.78 -2.68 11.42
CA ARG A 164 8.17 -2.58 12.83
C ARG A 164 9.45 -1.78 13.06
N LEU A 165 10.43 -1.84 12.16
CA LEU A 165 11.62 -1.00 12.21
C LEU A 165 11.30 0.49 11.97
N SER A 166 10.26 0.77 11.20
CA SER A 166 9.89 2.13 10.77
C SER A 166 8.79 2.80 11.62
N GLN A 167 8.10 2.03 12.47
CA GLN A 167 6.92 2.48 13.25
C GLN A 167 7.15 3.73 14.12
N GLY A 168 8.40 4.00 14.51
CA GLY A 168 8.75 5.15 15.36
C GLY A 168 8.70 6.50 14.64
N HIS A 169 8.77 6.51 13.31
CA HIS A 169 8.87 7.74 12.51
C HIS A 169 7.98 7.74 11.24
N ASP A 170 7.30 6.63 10.93
CA ASP A 170 6.36 6.54 9.81
C ASP A 170 4.96 6.11 10.29
N LEU A 171 3.95 6.91 9.95
CA LEU A 171 2.57 6.69 10.39
C LEU A 171 1.93 5.46 9.74
N VAL A 172 2.27 5.14 8.48
CA VAL A 172 1.77 3.93 7.81
C VAL A 172 2.37 2.71 8.49
N ALA A 173 3.68 2.72 8.73
CA ALA A 173 4.39 1.63 9.39
C ALA A 173 3.89 1.36 10.82
N ARG A 174 3.40 2.40 11.52
CA ARG A 174 2.81 2.26 12.87
C ARG A 174 1.48 1.51 12.90
N GLU A 175 0.75 1.48 11.80
CA GLU A 175 -0.54 0.78 11.70
C GLU A 175 -0.41 -0.70 11.27
N TRP A 176 0.82 -1.15 10.96
CA TRP A 176 1.17 -2.55 10.64
C TRP A 176 1.57 -3.33 11.90
#